data_AF-A9URQ8-F1
#
_entry.id   AF-A9URQ8-F1
#
_cell.length_a   1.000
_cell.length_b   1.000
_cell.length_c   1.000
_cell.angle_alpha   90.00
_cell.angle_beta   90.00
_cell.angle_gamma   90.00
#
_symmetry.space_group_name_H-M   'P 1'
#
loop_
_entity.id
_entity.type
_entity.pdbx_description
1 polymer ?
#
loop_
_entity_poly.entity_id
_entity_poly.type
_entity_poly.pdbx_seq_one_letter_code
_entity_poly.pdbx_strand_id
1 'polypeptide(L)'
;MRPPCRARNLFSRSLRNMPKDYIARIVFDIRHRTLYLSRQDQVVAGINFRCFPEHAIVEIVFVAVDSSEQVKGFGTYLMNHMKAYALKLHCTALVTFADDSAVGYFSKQGFTQHLTLAPKRLAVAKLYTGGVLMQCELHPAIPYLNLSQMISRQQQVRLHAWLNLPPMRHLSISRAREHIAHAFVRGEGFVAVKDIPGVLEAGWSDAMLLQSKPKAKPAQKRKEQHSKSKRGGPVIRDLRNHSQSWPFREPVDPTVYPEYYETIAYPMDLKTIAAKFKAKEYLTKDDFVNDCNLMLDNCVNYNPPDSDYYRCAELLRVFLQ
;
A
#
# COMPACT_ATOMS: atom_id res chain seq x y z
N MET A 1 -38.38 -11.03 18.65
CA MET A 1 -38.60 -9.80 17.85
C MET A 1 -38.50 -10.16 16.37
N ARG A 2 -39.42 -9.70 15.50
CA ARG A 2 -39.41 -10.10 14.06
C ARG A 2 -38.14 -9.60 13.34
N PRO A 3 -37.64 -10.30 12.30
CA PRO A 3 -36.41 -9.92 11.61
C PRO A 3 -36.35 -8.48 11.09
N PRO A 4 -37.42 -7.91 10.49
CA PRO A 4 -37.41 -6.51 10.04
C PRO A 4 -37.24 -5.50 11.18
N CYS A 5 -37.80 -5.79 12.36
CA CYS A 5 -37.62 -4.93 13.53
C CYS A 5 -36.17 -4.91 14.02
N ARG A 6 -35.48 -6.05 13.96
CA ARG A 6 -34.05 -6.16 14.31
C ARG A 6 -33.19 -5.37 13.32
N ALA A 7 -33.47 -5.48 12.02
CA ALA A 7 -32.77 -4.70 10.99
C ALA A 7 -33.00 -3.19 11.15
N ARG A 8 -34.24 -2.75 11.43
CA ARG A 8 -34.52 -1.34 11.75
C ARG A 8 -33.64 -0.86 12.91
N ASN A 9 -33.57 -1.63 14.01
CA ASN A 9 -32.77 -1.27 15.18
C ASN A 9 -31.28 -1.17 14.88
N LEU A 10 -30.76 -2.01 13.98
CA LEU A 10 -29.40 -1.89 13.48
C LEU A 10 -29.21 -0.55 12.76
N PHE A 11 -30.02 -0.28 11.73
CA PHE A 11 -29.90 0.96 10.94
C PHE A 11 -30.06 2.22 11.79
N SER A 12 -31.03 2.26 12.70
CA SER A 12 -31.26 3.41 13.58
C SER A 12 -30.12 3.67 14.57
N ARG A 13 -29.29 2.66 14.89
CA ARG A 13 -28.10 2.84 15.75
C ARG A 13 -26.87 3.23 14.92
N SER A 14 -26.71 2.64 13.74
CA SER A 14 -25.53 2.87 12.88
C SER A 14 -25.60 4.18 12.08
N LEU A 15 -26.79 4.61 11.65
CA LEU A 15 -26.99 5.78 10.77
C LEU A 15 -27.45 7.00 11.58
N ARG A 16 -26.50 7.69 12.23
CA ARG A 16 -26.78 8.82 13.13
C ARG A 16 -27.48 10.01 12.47
N ASN A 17 -27.21 10.24 11.18
CA ASN A 17 -27.75 11.39 10.44
C ASN A 17 -29.15 11.14 9.85
N MET A 18 -29.72 9.94 10.05
CA MET A 18 -31.01 9.54 9.48
C MET A 18 -32.09 9.47 10.57
N PRO A 19 -33.23 10.18 10.42
CA PRO A 19 -34.31 10.14 11.40
C PRO A 19 -34.85 8.71 11.59
N LYS A 20 -35.14 8.34 12.84
CA LYS A 20 -35.59 6.96 13.18
C LYS A 20 -36.92 6.61 12.50
N ASP A 21 -37.85 7.55 12.43
CA ASP A 21 -39.14 7.34 11.75
C ASP A 21 -38.97 7.19 10.24
N TYR A 22 -37.99 7.91 9.67
CA TYR A 22 -37.64 7.75 8.26
C TYR A 22 -37.11 6.35 7.96
N ILE A 23 -36.15 5.87 8.77
CA ILE A 23 -35.61 4.50 8.67
C ILE A 23 -36.73 3.47 8.81
N ALA A 24 -37.59 3.60 9.83
CA ALA A 24 -38.69 2.68 10.05
C ALA A 24 -39.63 2.62 8.83
N ARG A 25 -40.04 3.78 8.31
CA ARG A 25 -40.91 3.88 7.14
C ARG A 25 -40.34 3.15 5.93
N ILE A 26 -39.04 3.28 5.67
CA ILE A 26 -38.38 2.63 4.53
C ILE A 26 -38.20 1.13 4.77
N VAL A 27 -37.74 0.72 5.95
CA VAL A 27 -37.48 -0.70 6.27
C VAL A 27 -38.77 -1.54 6.22
N PHE A 28 -39.92 -0.95 6.57
CA PHE A 28 -41.22 -1.61 6.52
C PHE A 28 -42.02 -1.34 5.24
N ASP A 29 -41.50 -0.56 4.28
CA ASP A 29 -42.14 -0.33 2.99
C ASP A 29 -42.09 -1.61 2.15
N ILE A 30 -43.24 -2.06 1.64
CA ILE A 30 -43.40 -3.31 0.88
C ILE A 30 -42.55 -3.38 -0.40
N ARG A 31 -42.13 -2.23 -0.94
CA ARG A 31 -41.30 -2.13 -2.14
C ARG A 31 -39.82 -2.30 -1.82
N HIS A 32 -39.44 -2.19 -0.54
CA HIS A 32 -38.08 -2.35 -0.08
C HIS A 32 -37.88 -3.74 0.48
N ARG A 33 -36.66 -4.24 0.34
CA ARG A 33 -36.22 -5.52 0.89
C ARG A 33 -34.95 -5.30 1.69
N THR A 34 -34.73 -6.18 2.66
CA THR A 34 -33.53 -6.10 3.49
C THR A 34 -32.79 -7.43 3.42
N LEU A 35 -31.58 -7.40 2.87
CA LEU A 35 -30.59 -8.46 3.02
C LEU A 35 -29.88 -8.24 4.35
N TYR A 36 -29.84 -9.25 5.22
CA TYR A 36 -29.18 -9.10 6.51
C TYR A 36 -28.37 -10.34 6.89
N LEU A 37 -27.35 -10.12 7.70
CA LEU A 37 -26.58 -11.18 8.35
C LEU A 37 -27.06 -11.28 9.79
N SER A 38 -27.37 -12.51 10.22
CA SER A 38 -27.74 -12.80 11.60
C SER A 38 -26.79 -13.80 12.24
N ARG A 39 -26.45 -13.56 13.50
CA ARG A 39 -25.65 -14.44 14.35
C ARG A 39 -26.34 -14.56 15.70
N GLN A 40 -26.62 -15.79 16.13
CA GLN A 40 -27.28 -16.07 17.41
C GLN A 40 -28.53 -15.18 17.63
N ASP A 41 -29.41 -15.13 16.62
CA ASP A 41 -30.63 -14.32 16.63
C ASP A 41 -30.45 -12.79 16.67
N GLN A 42 -29.21 -12.27 16.62
CA GLN A 42 -28.95 -10.85 16.48
C GLN A 42 -28.65 -10.50 15.03
N VAL A 43 -29.13 -9.34 14.56
CA VAL A 43 -28.81 -8.82 13.23
C VAL A 43 -27.54 -7.98 13.33
N VAL A 44 -26.46 -8.45 12.72
CA VAL A 44 -25.12 -7.85 12.83
C VAL A 44 -24.78 -6.95 11.64
N ALA A 45 -25.37 -7.20 10.48
CA ALA A 45 -25.19 -6.36 9.29
C ALA A 45 -26.45 -6.40 8.42
N GLY A 46 -26.69 -5.33 7.66
CA GLY A 46 -27.86 -5.21 6.79
C GLY A 46 -27.65 -4.28 5.61
N ILE A 47 -28.27 -4.62 4.49
CA ILE A 47 -28.47 -3.78 3.31
C ILE A 47 -29.97 -3.70 3.04
N ASN A 48 -30.55 -2.51 3.17
CA ASN A 48 -31.89 -2.24 2.69
C ASN A 48 -31.80 -1.71 1.26
N PHE A 49 -32.61 -2.27 0.36
CA PHE A 49 -32.56 -1.95 -1.05
C PHE A 49 -33.95 -2.00 -1.70
N ARG A 50 -34.06 -1.36 -2.85
CA ARG A 50 -35.24 -1.39 -3.73
C ARG A 50 -34.81 -1.78 -5.14
N CYS A 51 -35.54 -2.72 -5.74
CA CYS A 51 -35.25 -3.19 -7.09
C CYS A 51 -36.12 -2.44 -8.10
N PHE A 52 -35.53 -2.06 -9.24
CA PHE A 52 -36.24 -1.50 -10.40
C PHE A 52 -35.96 -2.38 -11.63
N PRO A 53 -36.72 -3.47 -11.82
CA PRO A 53 -36.46 -4.44 -12.90
C PRO A 53 -36.46 -3.81 -14.30
N GLU A 54 -37.40 -2.89 -14.56
CA GLU A 54 -37.53 -2.18 -15.85
C GLU A 54 -36.28 -1.38 -16.22
N HIS A 55 -35.51 -0.93 -15.23
CA HIS A 55 -34.30 -0.13 -15.42
C HIS A 55 -33.03 -0.98 -15.20
N ALA A 56 -33.18 -2.27 -14.91
CA ALA A 56 -32.11 -3.21 -14.57
C ALA A 56 -31.17 -2.67 -13.48
N ILE A 57 -31.71 -2.00 -12.46
CA ILE A 57 -30.92 -1.47 -11.33
C ILE A 57 -31.49 -1.89 -9.98
N VAL A 58 -30.62 -1.90 -8.97
CA VAL A 58 -31.00 -1.94 -7.57
C VAL A 58 -30.49 -0.67 -6.88
N GLU A 59 -31.39 0.04 -6.21
CA GLU A 59 -31.09 1.15 -5.32
C GLU A 59 -30.77 0.61 -3.93
N ILE A 60 -29.57 0.87 -3.43
CA ILE A 60 -29.20 0.65 -2.03
C ILE A 60 -29.58 1.90 -1.26
N VAL A 61 -30.49 1.73 -0.28
CA VAL A 61 -30.99 2.83 0.53
C VAL A 61 -30.23 2.92 1.85
N PHE A 62 -30.02 1.78 2.51
CA PHE A 62 -29.23 1.72 3.75
C PHE A 62 -28.22 0.58 3.70
N VAL A 63 -27.02 0.83 4.22
CA VAL A 63 -26.04 -0.21 4.54
C VAL A 63 -25.49 0.06 5.92
N ALA A 64 -25.43 -0.97 6.76
CA ALA A 64 -24.88 -0.85 8.10
C ALA A 64 -24.28 -2.17 8.58
N VAL A 65 -23.23 -2.05 9.38
CA VAL A 65 -22.65 -3.13 10.18
C VAL A 65 -22.61 -2.64 11.62
N ASP A 66 -23.01 -3.50 12.55
CA ASP A 66 -22.97 -3.23 13.99
C ASP A 66 -21.54 -2.87 14.40
N SER A 67 -21.38 -1.85 15.23
CA SER A 67 -20.06 -1.31 15.60
C SER A 67 -19.15 -2.36 16.23
N SER A 68 -19.70 -3.33 16.97
CA SER A 68 -18.94 -4.43 17.57
C SER A 68 -18.38 -5.44 16.56
N GLU A 69 -18.94 -5.45 15.35
CA GLU A 69 -18.63 -6.38 14.27
C GLU A 69 -17.98 -5.69 13.06
N GLN A 70 -17.66 -4.40 13.16
CA GLN A 70 -16.95 -3.67 12.10
C GLN A 70 -15.51 -4.18 11.91
N VAL A 71 -14.93 -3.90 10.74
CA VAL A 71 -13.55 -4.28 10.35
C VAL A 71 -13.30 -5.79 10.18
N LYS A 72 -14.29 -6.65 10.49
CA LYS A 72 -14.23 -8.12 10.30
C LYS A 72 -14.58 -8.60 8.88
N GLY A 73 -14.82 -7.67 7.95
CA GLY A 73 -15.15 -7.97 6.55
C GLY A 73 -16.63 -8.24 6.25
N PHE A 74 -17.53 -8.18 7.25
CA PHE A 74 -18.96 -8.44 7.02
C PHE A 74 -19.62 -7.50 6.01
N GLY A 75 -19.19 -6.24 5.92
CA GLY A 75 -19.69 -5.31 4.90
C GLY A 75 -19.40 -5.80 3.48
N THR A 76 -18.13 -6.14 3.19
CA THR A 76 -17.71 -6.71 1.91
C THR A 76 -18.44 -8.02 1.62
N TYR A 77 -18.55 -8.91 2.62
CA TYR A 77 -19.28 -10.16 2.49
C TYR A 77 -20.75 -9.92 2.07
N LEU A 78 -21.45 -9.04 2.78
CA LEU A 78 -22.84 -8.71 2.50
C LEU A 78 -23.02 -8.07 1.12
N MET A 79 -22.08 -7.21 0.71
CA MET A 79 -22.09 -6.59 -0.61
C MET A 79 -21.87 -7.62 -1.73
N ASN A 80 -20.96 -8.58 -1.56
CA ASN A 80 -20.77 -9.65 -2.53
C ASN A 80 -22.04 -10.50 -2.72
N HIS A 81 -22.73 -10.81 -1.61
CA HIS A 81 -24.04 -11.44 -1.65
C HIS A 81 -25.09 -10.58 -2.34
N MET A 82 -25.10 -9.27 -2.09
CA MET A 82 -26.00 -8.32 -2.75
C MET A 82 -25.77 -8.28 -4.26
N LYS A 83 -24.51 -8.23 -4.73
CA LYS A 83 -24.18 -8.25 -6.16
C LYS A 83 -24.62 -9.53 -6.84
N ALA A 84 -24.33 -10.68 -6.23
CA ALA A 84 -24.78 -11.98 -6.74
C ALA A 84 -26.31 -12.07 -6.78
N TYR A 85 -27.00 -11.53 -5.77
CA TYR A 85 -28.45 -11.48 -5.72
C TYR A 85 -29.06 -10.52 -6.76
N ALA A 86 -28.46 -9.35 -6.98
CA ALA A 86 -28.89 -8.39 -7.99
C ALA A 86 -28.81 -8.98 -9.41
N LEU A 87 -27.74 -9.73 -9.72
CA LEU A 87 -27.63 -10.45 -10.99
C LEU A 87 -28.74 -11.50 -11.17
N LYS A 88 -29.13 -12.22 -10.09
CA LYS A 88 -30.27 -13.15 -10.13
C LYS A 88 -31.61 -12.45 -10.37
N LEU A 89 -31.72 -11.17 -10.04
CA LEU A 89 -32.89 -10.34 -10.32
C LEU A 89 -32.83 -9.67 -11.71
N HIS A 90 -31.87 -10.05 -12.56
CA HIS A 90 -31.61 -9.45 -13.87
C HIS A 90 -31.24 -7.95 -13.81
N CYS A 91 -30.69 -7.50 -12.67
CA CYS A 91 -30.15 -6.15 -12.55
C CYS A 91 -28.66 -6.15 -12.87
N THR A 92 -28.23 -5.19 -13.68
CA THR A 92 -26.84 -5.03 -14.14
C THR A 92 -26.09 -3.93 -13.41
N ALA A 93 -26.75 -3.17 -12.54
CA ALA A 93 -26.09 -2.15 -11.75
C ALA A 93 -26.71 -1.96 -10.36
N LEU A 94 -25.88 -1.51 -9.43
CA LEU A 94 -26.27 -1.00 -8.13
C LEU A 94 -26.08 0.51 -8.10
N VAL A 95 -27.02 1.23 -7.52
CA VAL A 95 -26.95 2.69 -7.34
C VAL A 95 -27.17 2.99 -5.86
N THR A 96 -26.44 3.96 -5.33
CA THR A 96 -26.57 4.38 -3.93
C THR A 96 -26.30 5.86 -3.82
N PHE A 97 -26.92 6.49 -2.83
CA PHE A 97 -26.57 7.82 -2.42
C PHE A 97 -25.76 7.72 -1.12
N ALA A 98 -24.45 7.97 -1.21
CA ALA A 98 -23.52 7.78 -0.10
C ALA A 98 -23.23 9.11 0.60
N ASP A 99 -23.18 9.11 1.92
CA ASP A 99 -22.59 10.22 2.68
C ASP A 99 -21.06 10.17 2.58
N ASP A 100 -20.39 11.29 2.85
CA ASP A 100 -18.93 11.41 2.74
C ASP A 100 -18.18 10.35 3.55
N SER A 101 -18.75 9.92 4.67
CA SER A 101 -18.17 8.90 5.55
C SER A 101 -18.18 7.49 4.93
N ALA A 102 -19.13 7.20 4.03
CA ALA A 102 -19.28 5.89 3.38
C ALA A 102 -18.68 5.81 1.97
N VAL A 103 -18.30 6.94 1.35
CA VAL A 103 -17.70 6.96 0.00
C VAL A 103 -16.51 6.00 -0.10
N GLY A 104 -15.61 6.02 0.89
CA GLY A 104 -14.45 5.12 0.91
C GLY A 104 -14.82 3.63 0.98
N TYR A 105 -15.91 3.28 1.67
CA TYR A 105 -16.44 1.92 1.69
C TYR A 105 -16.97 1.54 0.30
N PHE A 106 -17.84 2.35 -0.29
CA PHE A 106 -18.44 2.07 -1.59
C PHE A 106 -17.40 2.00 -2.72
N SER A 107 -16.38 2.87 -2.72
CA SER A 107 -15.25 2.80 -3.65
C SER A 107 -14.52 1.46 -3.56
N LYS A 108 -14.26 0.95 -2.34
CA LYS A 108 -13.67 -0.39 -2.16
C LYS A 108 -14.57 -1.53 -2.66
N GLN A 109 -15.88 -1.30 -2.68
CA GLN A 109 -16.85 -2.23 -3.27
C GLN A 109 -17.02 -2.04 -4.79
N GLY A 110 -16.23 -1.21 -5.45
CA GLY A 110 -16.30 -1.00 -6.90
C GLY A 110 -17.42 -0.05 -7.34
N PHE A 111 -17.89 0.81 -6.44
CA PHE A 111 -18.73 1.94 -6.83
C PHE A 111 -17.86 3.11 -7.31
N THR A 112 -18.39 3.91 -8.23
CA THR A 112 -17.75 5.10 -8.78
C THR A 112 -18.73 6.27 -8.81
N GLN A 113 -18.19 7.47 -8.69
CA GLN A 113 -18.93 8.73 -8.92
C GLN A 113 -19.02 9.07 -10.42
N HIS A 114 -18.22 8.40 -11.26
CA HIS A 114 -18.29 8.55 -12.71
C HIS A 114 -19.48 7.77 -13.26
N LEU A 115 -20.61 8.47 -13.42
CA LEU A 115 -21.88 7.89 -13.84
C LEU A 115 -21.87 7.55 -15.33
N THR A 116 -21.76 6.27 -15.67
CA THR A 116 -21.86 5.75 -17.05
C THR A 116 -23.26 5.28 -17.42
N LEU A 117 -24.14 5.05 -16.42
CA LEU A 117 -25.51 4.62 -16.67
C LEU A 117 -26.33 5.75 -17.31
N ALA A 118 -27.22 5.39 -18.24
CA ALA A 118 -28.10 6.36 -18.90
C ALA A 118 -28.94 7.17 -17.87
N PRO A 119 -29.12 8.49 -18.05
CA PRO A 119 -29.85 9.32 -17.10
C PRO A 119 -31.25 8.82 -16.75
N LYS A 120 -31.97 8.23 -17.72
CA LYS A 120 -33.28 7.60 -17.50
C LYS A 120 -33.23 6.47 -16.47
N ARG A 121 -32.15 5.68 -16.47
CA ARG A 121 -31.92 4.61 -15.48
C ARG A 121 -31.60 5.18 -14.11
N LEU A 122 -30.93 6.32 -14.01
CA LEU A 122 -30.56 6.91 -12.73
C LEU A 122 -31.70 7.71 -12.08
N ALA A 123 -32.60 8.28 -12.89
CA ALA A 123 -33.70 9.13 -12.43
C ALA A 123 -34.72 8.45 -11.49
N VAL A 124 -34.74 7.12 -11.44
CA VAL A 124 -35.64 6.37 -10.53
C VAL A 124 -35.11 6.25 -9.10
N ALA A 125 -33.80 6.47 -8.91
CA ALA A 125 -33.18 6.44 -7.58
C ALA A 125 -33.49 7.75 -6.83
N LYS A 126 -33.77 7.64 -5.53
CA LYS A 126 -34.01 8.81 -4.69
C LYS A 126 -32.70 9.53 -4.42
N LEU A 127 -32.74 10.85 -4.61
CA LEU A 127 -31.65 11.75 -4.23
C LEU A 127 -31.91 12.27 -2.82
N TYR A 128 -30.84 12.34 -2.02
CA TYR A 128 -30.88 12.92 -0.69
C TYR A 128 -30.03 14.19 -0.65
N THR A 129 -30.25 15.05 0.33
CA THR A 129 -29.38 16.21 0.54
C THR A 129 -28.11 15.78 1.28
N GLY A 130 -26.94 16.24 0.84
CA GLY A 130 -25.68 16.05 1.58
C GLY A 130 -24.99 14.70 1.36
N GLY A 131 -25.07 14.16 0.16
CA GLY A 131 -24.33 12.95 -0.22
C GLY A 131 -24.02 12.94 -1.72
N VAL A 132 -23.37 11.88 -2.16
CA VAL A 132 -22.88 11.72 -3.53
C VAL A 132 -23.54 10.49 -4.14
N LEU A 133 -24.09 10.67 -5.34
CA LEU A 133 -24.61 9.57 -6.13
C LEU A 133 -23.44 8.71 -6.63
N MET A 134 -23.47 7.42 -6.33
CA MET A 134 -22.47 6.46 -6.76
C MET A 134 -23.15 5.27 -7.44
N GLN A 135 -22.49 4.69 -8.43
CA GLN A 135 -22.97 3.51 -9.16
C GLN A 135 -21.92 2.41 -9.19
N CYS A 136 -22.36 1.16 -9.27
CA CYS A 136 -21.51 -0.02 -9.47
C CYS A 136 -22.12 -0.87 -10.57
N GLU A 137 -21.42 -1.01 -11.70
CA GLU A 137 -21.81 -1.93 -12.77
C GLU A 137 -21.41 -3.36 -12.42
N LEU A 138 -22.31 -4.30 -12.67
CA LEU A 138 -22.14 -5.71 -12.37
C LEU A 138 -21.86 -6.49 -13.64
N HIS A 139 -20.80 -7.29 -13.62
CA HIS A 139 -20.44 -8.14 -14.74
C HIS A 139 -20.92 -9.58 -14.48
N PRO A 140 -21.73 -10.19 -15.38
CA PRO A 140 -22.36 -11.48 -15.13
C PRO A 140 -21.36 -12.64 -15.02
N ALA A 141 -20.20 -12.53 -15.67
CA ALA A 141 -19.16 -13.56 -15.59
C ALA A 141 -18.36 -13.55 -14.27
N ILE A 142 -18.53 -12.54 -13.40
CA ILE A 142 -17.76 -12.45 -12.16
C ILE A 142 -18.47 -13.25 -11.04
N PRO A 143 -17.83 -14.28 -10.47
CA PRO A 143 -18.37 -15.02 -9.33
C PRO A 143 -18.13 -14.25 -8.02
N TYR A 144 -18.96 -13.24 -7.73
CA TYR A 144 -18.78 -12.34 -6.58
C TYR A 144 -18.65 -13.05 -5.22
N LEU A 145 -19.25 -14.23 -5.03
CA LEU A 145 -19.13 -15.01 -3.80
C LEU A 145 -17.76 -15.68 -3.63
N ASN A 146 -17.08 -16.00 -4.74
CA ASN A 146 -15.77 -16.66 -4.76
C ASN A 146 -14.69 -15.73 -5.35
N LEU A 147 -14.88 -14.42 -5.23
CA LEU A 147 -14.03 -13.41 -5.86
C LEU A 147 -12.55 -13.57 -5.45
N SER A 148 -12.29 -13.78 -4.16
CA SER A 148 -10.93 -13.96 -3.64
C SER A 148 -10.26 -15.19 -4.25
N GLN A 149 -10.97 -16.32 -4.36
CA GLN A 149 -10.43 -17.54 -4.97
C GLN A 149 -10.16 -17.34 -6.47
N MET A 150 -11.05 -16.65 -7.18
CA MET A 150 -10.84 -16.29 -8.58
C MET A 150 -9.57 -15.45 -8.75
N ILE A 151 -9.40 -14.41 -7.93
CA ILE A 151 -8.22 -13.53 -7.96
C ILE A 151 -6.95 -14.32 -7.65
N SER A 152 -6.95 -15.16 -6.61
CA SER A 152 -5.79 -15.98 -6.24
C SER A 152 -5.40 -16.94 -7.38
N ARG A 153 -6.38 -17.60 -8.02
CA ARG A 153 -6.13 -18.46 -9.18
C ARG A 153 -5.56 -17.68 -10.36
N GLN A 154 -6.10 -16.51 -10.67
CA GLN A 154 -5.60 -15.65 -11.74
C GLN A 154 -4.17 -15.18 -11.48
N GLN A 155 -3.85 -14.80 -10.24
CA GLN A 155 -2.49 -14.43 -9.83
C GLN A 155 -1.53 -15.61 -9.97
N GLN A 156 -1.95 -16.81 -9.57
CA GLN A 156 -1.14 -18.02 -9.68
C GLN A 156 -0.90 -18.40 -11.15
N VAL A 157 -1.91 -18.32 -12.01
CA VAL A 157 -1.75 -18.57 -13.46
C VAL A 157 -0.82 -17.53 -14.08
N ARG A 158 -0.95 -16.25 -13.72
CA ARG A 158 -0.02 -15.20 -14.16
C ARG A 158 1.41 -15.45 -13.69
N LEU A 159 1.58 -15.85 -12.44
CA LEU A 159 2.90 -16.17 -11.87
C LEU A 159 3.50 -17.40 -12.57
N HIS A 160 2.72 -18.45 -12.78
CA HIS A 160 3.16 -19.66 -13.48
C HIS A 160 3.50 -19.39 -14.95
N ALA A 161 2.67 -18.60 -15.64
CA ALA A 161 2.96 -18.14 -17.00
C ALA A 161 4.23 -17.29 -17.03
N TRP A 162 4.43 -16.41 -16.04
CA TRP A 162 5.64 -15.62 -15.91
C TRP A 162 6.89 -16.48 -15.68
N LEU A 163 6.81 -17.50 -14.81
CA LEU A 163 7.90 -18.45 -14.53
C LEU A 163 8.25 -19.34 -15.73
N ASN A 164 7.29 -19.68 -16.59
CA ASN A 164 7.48 -20.61 -17.71
C ASN A 164 7.77 -19.93 -19.07
N LEU A 165 7.91 -18.60 -19.09
CA LEU A 165 8.47 -17.94 -20.27
C LEU A 165 9.92 -18.41 -20.48
N PRO A 166 10.39 -18.55 -21.74
CA PRO A 166 11.77 -18.96 -22.03
C PRO A 166 12.77 -18.10 -21.24
N PRO A 167 13.96 -18.64 -20.88
CA PRO A 167 14.86 -18.10 -19.86
C PRO A 167 15.41 -16.72 -20.26
N MET A 168 14.59 -15.71 -20.04
CA MET A 168 14.85 -14.29 -20.07
C MET A 168 13.84 -13.70 -19.10
N ARG A 169 14.29 -12.79 -18.22
CA ARG A 169 13.55 -12.12 -17.12
C ARG A 169 13.73 -12.69 -15.70
N HIS A 170 14.54 -13.72 -15.51
CA HIS A 170 14.90 -14.20 -14.17
C HIS A 170 16.42 -14.22 -13.95
N LEU A 171 17.07 -13.08 -14.17
CA LEU A 171 18.08 -12.74 -13.18
C LEU A 171 17.33 -12.45 -11.89
N SER A 172 17.32 -13.45 -11.02
CA SER A 172 17.06 -13.26 -9.60
C SER A 172 17.74 -11.95 -9.19
N ILE A 173 16.94 -10.95 -8.79
CA ILE A 173 17.45 -9.65 -8.34
C ILE A 173 18.56 -9.85 -7.28
N SER A 174 18.53 -10.98 -6.56
CA SER A 174 19.59 -11.48 -5.69
C SER A 174 20.94 -11.75 -6.38
N ARG A 175 21.00 -12.58 -7.43
CA ARG A 175 22.28 -12.94 -8.08
C ARG A 175 22.89 -11.81 -8.92
N ALA A 176 22.04 -10.97 -9.55
CA ALA A 176 22.53 -9.77 -10.23
C ALA A 176 23.14 -8.77 -9.25
N ARG A 177 22.56 -8.65 -8.05
CA ARG A 177 23.08 -7.81 -6.97
C ARG A 177 24.41 -8.32 -6.43
N GLU A 178 24.63 -9.62 -6.31
CA GLU A 178 25.91 -10.17 -5.83
C GLU A 178 27.07 -9.77 -6.76
N HIS A 179 26.95 -9.98 -8.08
CA HIS A 179 28.02 -9.63 -9.02
C HIS A 179 28.29 -8.13 -9.12
N ILE A 180 27.23 -7.31 -9.12
CA ILE A 180 27.37 -5.85 -9.16
C ILE A 180 27.90 -5.33 -7.82
N ALA A 181 27.38 -5.79 -6.69
CA ALA A 181 27.87 -5.43 -5.35
C ALA A 181 29.32 -5.85 -5.17
N HIS A 182 29.74 -7.03 -5.65
CA HIS A 182 31.14 -7.47 -5.57
C HIS A 182 32.11 -6.58 -6.33
N ALA A 183 31.72 -6.00 -7.47
CA ALA A 183 32.55 -5.06 -8.23
C ALA A 183 32.72 -3.71 -7.48
N PHE A 184 31.65 -3.20 -6.86
CA PHE A 184 31.71 -1.97 -6.08
C PHE A 184 32.38 -2.13 -4.70
N VAL A 185 32.27 -3.30 -4.08
CA VAL A 185 32.88 -3.61 -2.76
C VAL A 185 34.39 -3.85 -2.85
N ARG A 186 34.91 -4.38 -3.97
CA ARG A 186 36.36 -4.65 -4.15
C ARG A 186 37.17 -3.47 -4.69
N GLY A 187 36.54 -2.32 -4.97
CA GLY A 187 37.22 -1.15 -5.52
C GLY A 187 37.66 -1.32 -6.99
N GLU A 188 37.19 -2.37 -7.66
CA GLU A 188 37.32 -2.55 -9.11
C GLU A 188 36.27 -1.66 -9.79
N GLY A 189 36.55 -0.37 -9.77
CA GLY A 189 35.64 0.66 -10.24
C GLY A 189 35.16 0.40 -11.68
N PHE A 190 33.85 0.54 -11.85
CA PHE A 190 33.10 0.61 -13.10
C PHE A 190 32.74 -0.72 -13.77
N VAL A 191 31.48 -1.13 -13.61
CA VAL A 191 30.80 -2.10 -14.49
C VAL A 191 30.20 -1.32 -15.66
N ALA A 192 30.46 -1.72 -16.91
CA ALA A 192 29.85 -1.03 -18.04
C ALA A 192 28.33 -1.26 -18.01
N VAL A 193 27.54 -0.23 -18.32
CA VAL A 193 26.07 -0.28 -18.20
C VAL A 193 25.44 -1.40 -19.05
N LYS A 194 26.09 -1.77 -20.16
CA LYS A 194 25.72 -2.91 -21.01
C LYS A 194 25.92 -4.29 -20.36
N ASP A 195 26.85 -4.38 -19.41
CA ASP A 195 27.20 -5.61 -18.71
C ASP A 195 26.33 -5.80 -17.45
N ILE A 196 25.50 -4.80 -17.12
CA ILE A 196 24.51 -4.87 -16.05
C ILE A 196 23.35 -5.74 -16.55
N PRO A 197 23.10 -6.90 -15.91
CA PRO A 197 22.01 -7.76 -16.32
C PRO A 197 20.65 -7.03 -16.21
N GLY A 198 19.82 -7.16 -17.25
CA GLY A 198 18.51 -6.49 -17.34
C GLY A 198 18.49 -5.14 -18.08
N VAL A 199 19.64 -4.51 -18.36
CA VAL A 199 19.68 -3.22 -19.09
C VAL A 199 19.31 -3.39 -20.57
N LEU A 200 19.99 -4.30 -21.28
CA LEU A 200 19.70 -4.57 -22.69
C LEU A 200 18.28 -5.17 -22.87
N GLU A 201 17.84 -5.99 -21.92
CA GLU A 201 16.52 -6.62 -21.91
C GLU A 201 15.38 -5.61 -21.68
N ALA A 202 15.64 -4.52 -20.95
CA ALA A 202 14.70 -3.41 -20.78
C ALA A 202 14.58 -2.52 -22.04
N GLY A 203 15.22 -2.91 -23.15
CA GLY A 203 15.17 -2.20 -24.42
C GLY A 203 16.11 -1.00 -24.51
N TRP A 204 17.12 -0.92 -23.62
CA TRP A 204 18.11 0.15 -23.69
C TRP A 204 19.05 -0.10 -24.86
N SER A 205 19.16 0.89 -25.75
CA SER A 205 20.10 0.88 -26.87
C SER A 205 21.36 1.68 -26.54
N ASP A 206 22.48 1.38 -27.23
CA ASP A 206 23.72 2.15 -27.11
C ASP A 206 23.50 3.66 -27.36
N ALA A 207 22.56 4.00 -28.25
CA ALA A 207 22.16 5.37 -28.53
C ALA A 207 21.50 6.06 -27.31
N MET A 208 20.66 5.35 -26.55
CA MET A 208 20.04 5.86 -25.32
C MET A 208 21.08 6.03 -24.20
N LEU A 209 22.03 5.11 -24.10
CA LEU A 209 23.15 5.21 -23.15
C LEU A 209 24.09 6.38 -23.49
N LEU A 210 24.35 6.63 -24.77
CA LEU A 210 25.16 7.77 -25.24
C LEU A 210 24.47 9.12 -25.01
N GLN A 211 23.14 9.19 -25.13
CA GLN A 211 22.36 10.40 -24.84
C GLN A 211 22.31 10.71 -23.33
N SER A 212 22.42 9.69 -22.48
CA SER A 212 22.49 9.82 -21.02
C SER A 212 23.88 10.18 -20.47
N LYS A 213 24.91 10.35 -21.30
CA LYS A 213 26.19 10.91 -20.82
C LYS A 213 25.90 12.26 -20.19
N PRO A 214 26.15 12.46 -18.88
CA PRO A 214 26.00 13.78 -18.30
C PRO A 214 26.92 14.71 -19.10
N LYS A 215 26.38 15.80 -19.67
CA LYS A 215 27.18 16.83 -20.34
C LYS A 215 28.39 17.10 -19.46
N ALA A 216 29.58 16.70 -19.92
CA ALA A 216 30.80 16.87 -19.16
C ALA A 216 30.96 18.38 -18.94
N LYS A 217 30.66 18.84 -17.72
CA LYS A 217 30.93 20.23 -17.36
C LYS A 217 32.45 20.42 -17.44
N PRO A 218 32.94 21.54 -18.01
CA PRO A 218 34.37 21.76 -18.21
C PRO A 218 35.14 21.58 -16.90
N ALA A 219 36.34 21.03 -16.99
CA ALA A 219 37.20 20.66 -15.85
C ALA A 219 37.42 21.78 -14.82
N GLN A 220 37.23 23.04 -15.20
CA GLN A 220 37.28 24.20 -14.30
C GLN A 220 36.19 24.20 -13.20
N LYS A 221 34.99 23.65 -13.42
CA LYS A 221 33.93 23.61 -12.38
C LYS A 221 34.08 22.48 -11.35
N ARG A 222 34.93 21.48 -11.60
CA ARG A 222 35.18 20.38 -10.66
C ARG A 222 35.90 20.84 -9.39
N LYS A 223 36.74 21.88 -9.47
CA LYS A 223 37.45 22.44 -8.31
C LYS A 223 36.56 23.27 -7.39
N GLU A 224 35.50 23.90 -7.90
CA GLU A 224 34.62 24.76 -7.09
C GLU A 224 33.56 23.99 -6.29
N GLN A 225 32.99 22.90 -6.84
CA GLN A 225 31.96 22.12 -6.12
C GLN A 225 32.53 21.31 -4.95
N HIS A 226 33.80 20.89 -5.03
CA HIS A 226 34.50 20.17 -3.96
C HIS A 226 34.73 21.02 -2.70
N SER A 227 34.61 22.34 -2.81
CA SER A 227 34.78 23.27 -1.68
C SER A 227 33.59 23.30 -0.70
N LYS A 228 32.41 22.81 -1.11
CA LYS A 228 31.17 22.91 -0.32
C LYS A 228 30.84 21.68 0.56
N SER A 229 31.56 20.56 0.42
CA SER A 229 31.43 19.39 1.32
C SER A 229 32.26 19.55 2.61
N LYS A 230 32.17 20.72 3.25
CA LYS A 230 32.81 20.97 4.57
C LYS A 230 31.87 20.73 5.76
N ARG A 231 30.60 20.38 5.52
CA ARG A 231 29.56 20.28 6.56
C ARG A 231 29.36 18.88 7.18
N GLY A 232 29.95 17.81 6.61
CA GLY A 232 29.81 16.46 7.18
C GLY A 232 30.70 16.19 8.40
N GLY A 233 31.90 16.80 8.47
CA GLY A 233 32.82 16.63 9.59
C GLY A 233 32.24 17.01 10.96
N PRO A 234 31.59 18.18 11.11
CA PRO A 234 30.88 18.54 12.34
C PRO A 234 29.78 17.54 12.71
N VAL A 235 28.97 17.09 11.74
CA VAL A 235 27.88 16.12 11.98
C VAL A 235 28.41 14.80 12.50
N ILE A 236 29.50 14.26 11.93
CA ILE A 236 30.12 13.02 12.41
C ILE A 236 30.63 13.19 13.84
N ARG A 237 31.23 14.34 14.16
CA ARG A 237 31.71 14.66 15.52
C ARG A 237 30.55 14.75 16.51
N ASP A 238 29.48 15.44 16.13
CA ASP A 238 28.32 15.66 16.99
C ASP A 238 27.57 14.34 17.24
N LEU A 239 27.45 13.49 16.20
CA LEU A 239 26.95 12.12 16.34
C LEU A 239 27.80 11.29 17.29
N ARG A 240 29.14 11.31 17.15
CA ARG A 240 30.03 10.52 18.01
C ARG A 240 30.01 10.97 19.48
N ASN A 241 29.72 12.25 19.72
CA ASN A 241 29.62 12.84 21.06
C ASN A 241 28.22 12.68 21.69
N HIS A 242 27.20 12.29 20.90
CA HIS A 242 25.86 12.06 21.41
C HIS A 242 25.87 10.91 22.45
N SER A 243 25.10 11.06 23.53
CA SER A 243 25.10 10.09 24.65
C SER A 243 24.64 8.70 24.22
N GLN A 244 23.73 8.62 23.25
CA GLN A 244 23.18 7.37 22.70
C GLN A 244 24.00 6.79 21.55
N SER A 245 25.16 7.37 21.22
CA SER A 245 25.93 6.93 20.05
C SER A 245 26.78 5.69 20.30
N TRP A 246 26.93 5.25 21.56
CA TRP A 246 27.88 4.22 21.96
C TRP A 246 27.81 2.91 21.14
N PRO A 247 26.65 2.40 20.67
CA PRO A 247 26.62 1.18 19.87
C PRO A 247 27.18 1.36 18.46
N PHE A 248 27.20 2.59 17.97
CA PHE A 248 27.50 2.91 16.58
C PHE A 248 28.94 3.41 16.37
N ARG A 249 29.71 3.57 17.45
CA ARG A 249 31.04 4.21 17.38
C ARG A 249 32.06 3.35 16.67
N GLU A 250 31.96 2.04 16.83
CA GLU A 250 32.87 1.04 16.29
C GLU A 250 32.05 -0.02 15.52
N PRO A 251 32.67 -0.72 14.55
CA PRO A 251 32.06 -1.88 13.91
C PRO A 251 31.69 -2.95 14.94
N VAL A 252 30.63 -3.72 14.65
CA VAL A 252 30.25 -4.89 15.45
C VAL A 252 31.38 -5.92 15.40
N ASP A 253 31.75 -6.51 16.54
CA ASP A 253 32.83 -7.50 16.57
C ASP A 253 32.34 -8.85 16.03
N PRO A 254 32.87 -9.36 14.90
CA PRO A 254 32.44 -10.63 14.31
C PRO A 254 32.82 -11.85 15.17
N THR A 255 33.75 -11.72 16.12
CA THR A 255 34.11 -12.79 17.04
C THR A 255 33.12 -12.93 18.19
N VAL A 256 32.41 -11.84 18.52
CA VAL A 256 31.41 -11.78 19.59
C VAL A 256 30.00 -12.00 19.05
N TYR A 257 29.71 -11.46 17.85
CA TYR A 257 28.41 -11.56 17.18
C TYR A 257 28.58 -12.10 15.74
N PRO A 258 28.96 -13.37 15.57
CA PRO A 258 29.17 -13.97 14.25
C PRO A 258 27.92 -13.93 13.37
N GLU A 259 26.73 -14.09 13.97
CA GLU A 259 25.42 -14.09 13.31
C GLU A 259 24.99 -12.71 12.77
N TYR A 260 25.63 -11.63 13.25
CA TYR A 260 25.37 -10.27 12.79
C TYR A 260 25.67 -10.12 11.30
N TYR A 261 26.80 -10.64 10.85
CA TYR A 261 27.25 -10.52 9.46
C TYR A 261 26.55 -11.49 8.51
N GLU A 262 25.86 -12.50 9.04
CA GLU A 262 24.95 -13.37 8.27
C GLU A 262 23.58 -12.70 8.07
N THR A 263 23.15 -11.89 9.04
CA THR A 263 21.84 -11.22 9.05
C THR A 263 21.88 -9.85 8.36
N ILE A 264 22.95 -9.09 8.57
CA ILE A 264 23.11 -7.71 8.07
C ILE A 264 24.03 -7.69 6.84
N ALA A 265 23.41 -7.44 5.69
CA ALA A 265 24.09 -7.47 4.40
C ALA A 265 25.12 -6.34 4.18
N TYR A 266 24.89 -5.17 4.77
CA TYR A 266 25.76 -3.99 4.60
C TYR A 266 26.05 -3.34 5.96
N PRO A 267 26.97 -3.91 6.76
CA PRO A 267 27.38 -3.35 8.05
C PRO A 267 27.86 -1.90 7.90
N MET A 268 27.46 -1.03 8.84
CA MET A 268 27.82 0.38 8.83
C MET A 268 27.91 0.92 10.25
N ASP A 269 28.90 1.79 10.49
CA ASP A 269 29.21 2.39 11.79
C ASP A 269 29.87 3.77 11.61
N LEU A 270 29.93 4.57 12.68
CA LEU A 270 30.46 5.94 12.65
C LEU A 270 31.96 6.00 12.29
N LYS A 271 32.75 4.98 12.61
CA LYS A 271 34.17 4.91 12.24
C LYS A 271 34.31 4.64 10.75
N THR A 272 33.51 3.75 10.19
CA THR A 272 33.42 3.50 8.74
C THR A 272 32.94 4.75 8.00
N ILE A 273 31.86 5.40 8.46
CA ILE A 273 31.37 6.66 7.89
C ILE A 273 32.44 7.75 7.94
N ALA A 274 33.18 7.88 9.05
CA ALA A 274 34.27 8.83 9.18
C ALA A 274 35.42 8.54 8.21
N ALA A 275 35.77 7.27 8.00
CA ALA A 275 36.79 6.85 7.05
C ALA A 275 36.38 7.21 5.61
N LYS A 276 35.16 6.85 5.20
CA LYS A 276 34.61 7.19 3.87
C LYS A 276 34.55 8.70 3.63
N PHE A 277 34.17 9.47 4.65
CA PHE A 277 34.17 10.94 4.58
C PHE A 277 35.58 11.51 4.38
N LYS A 278 36.57 11.01 5.13
CA LYS A 278 37.99 11.42 5.00
C LYS A 278 38.57 11.03 3.64
N ALA A 279 38.19 9.86 3.12
CA ALA A 279 38.57 9.35 1.81
C ALA A 279 37.85 10.05 0.64
N LYS A 280 36.89 10.96 0.93
CA LYS A 280 36.08 11.69 -0.05
C LYS A 280 35.27 10.76 -0.97
N GLU A 281 34.78 9.66 -0.42
CA GLU A 281 33.97 8.67 -1.15
C GLU A 281 32.52 9.15 -1.36
N TYR A 282 32.06 10.14 -0.59
CA TYR A 282 30.74 10.75 -0.75
C TYR A 282 30.76 11.82 -1.84
N LEU A 283 30.06 11.56 -2.95
CA LEU A 283 29.94 12.47 -4.09
C LEU A 283 28.86 13.53 -3.84
N THR A 284 27.83 13.16 -3.09
CA THR A 284 26.70 14.02 -2.72
C THR A 284 26.49 14.02 -1.20
N LYS A 285 25.70 15.00 -0.71
CA LYS A 285 25.24 15.01 0.69
C LYS A 285 24.37 13.77 0.97
N ASP A 286 23.57 13.36 -0.01
CA ASP A 286 22.62 12.27 0.15
C ASP A 286 23.35 10.93 0.35
N ASP A 287 24.50 10.73 -0.29
CA ASP A 287 25.34 9.54 -0.07
C ASP A 287 25.77 9.40 1.40
N PHE A 288 26.15 10.51 2.04
CA PHE A 288 26.52 10.55 3.45
C PHE A 288 25.31 10.29 4.36
N VAL A 289 24.18 10.92 4.07
CA VAL A 289 22.93 10.73 4.85
C VAL A 289 22.43 9.29 4.74
N ASN A 290 22.55 8.67 3.57
CA ASN A 290 22.15 7.28 3.35
C ASN A 290 22.97 6.31 4.20
N ASP A 291 24.28 6.49 4.34
CA ASP A 291 25.10 5.66 5.23
C ASP A 291 24.75 5.88 6.71
N CYS A 292 24.44 7.12 7.12
CA CYS A 292 23.94 7.39 8.48
C CYS A 292 22.61 6.68 8.75
N ASN A 293 21.69 6.66 7.78
CA ASN A 293 20.41 5.96 7.91
C ASN A 293 20.60 4.44 7.91
N LEU A 294 21.44 3.91 7.02
CA LEU A 294 21.78 2.48 6.93
C LEU A 294 22.30 1.94 8.26
N MET A 295 23.18 2.68 8.93
CA MET A 295 23.68 2.34 10.27
C MET A 295 22.55 2.17 11.29
N LEU A 296 21.56 3.07 11.28
CA LEU A 296 20.42 3.02 12.19
C LEU A 296 19.42 1.91 11.81
N ASP A 297 19.15 1.74 10.52
CA ASP A 297 18.28 0.68 9.99
C ASP A 297 18.83 -0.71 10.33
N ASN A 298 20.13 -0.92 10.16
CA ASN A 298 20.78 -2.19 10.54
C ASN A 298 20.59 -2.50 12.03
N CYS A 299 20.67 -1.48 12.89
CA CYS A 299 20.50 -1.65 14.33
C CYS A 299 19.06 -2.02 14.70
N VAL A 300 18.08 -1.34 14.12
CA VAL A 300 16.64 -1.59 14.32
C VAL A 300 16.22 -2.95 13.74
N ASN A 301 16.82 -3.38 12.64
CA ASN A 301 16.53 -4.67 12.02
C ASN A 301 17.13 -5.85 12.78
N TYR A 302 18.31 -5.68 13.38
CA TYR A 302 18.99 -6.74 14.09
C TYR A 302 18.50 -6.91 15.54
N ASN A 303 18.27 -5.79 16.23
CA ASN A 303 17.98 -5.80 17.66
C ASN A 303 16.47 -5.71 17.91
N PRO A 304 15.95 -6.37 18.96
CA PRO A 304 14.52 -6.32 19.26
C PRO A 304 14.10 -4.93 19.79
N PRO A 305 12.81 -4.54 19.63
CA PRO A 305 12.32 -3.20 19.96
C PRO A 305 12.50 -2.76 21.42
N ASP A 306 12.62 -3.70 22.34
CA ASP A 306 12.81 -3.49 23.78
C ASP A 306 14.29 -3.36 24.17
N SER A 307 15.22 -3.58 23.24
CA SER A 307 16.65 -3.46 23.51
C SER A 307 17.13 -2.01 23.63
N ASP A 308 18.17 -1.81 24.44
CA ASP A 308 18.84 -0.51 24.54
C ASP A 308 19.47 -0.06 23.21
N TYR A 309 19.89 -1.01 22.36
CA TYR A 309 20.42 -0.76 21.02
C TYR A 309 19.37 -0.13 20.10
N TYR A 310 18.18 -0.74 20.05
CA TYR A 310 17.05 -0.23 19.27
C TYR A 310 16.65 1.17 19.73
N ARG A 311 16.55 1.37 21.06
CA ARG A 311 16.24 2.68 21.65
C ARG A 311 17.28 3.74 21.32
N CYS A 312 18.57 3.38 21.33
CA CYS A 312 19.65 4.26 20.92
C CYS A 312 19.51 4.68 19.44
N ALA A 313 19.12 3.76 18.55
CA ALA A 313 18.94 4.05 17.12
C ALA A 313 17.81 5.05 16.86
N GLU A 314 16.66 4.85 17.48
CA GLU A 314 15.50 5.74 17.32
C GLU A 314 15.77 7.14 17.88
N LEU A 315 16.46 7.24 19.02
CA LEU A 315 16.85 8.53 19.59
C LEU A 315 17.87 9.28 18.72
N LEU A 316 18.84 8.55 18.14
CA LEU A 316 19.84 9.14 17.25
C LEU A 316 19.24 9.53 15.88
N ARG A 317 18.19 8.85 15.44
CA ARG A 317 17.42 9.18 14.23
C ARG A 317 16.72 10.52 14.34
N VAL A 318 16.09 10.81 15.49
CA VAL A 318 15.46 12.11 15.76
C VAL A 318 16.49 13.24 15.72
N PHE A 319 17.71 12.99 16.21
CA PHE A 319 18.80 13.98 16.18
C PHE A 319 19.29 14.31 14.75
N LEU A 320 19.09 13.41 13.78
CA LEU A 320 19.54 13.58 12.39
C LEU A 320 18.54 14.29 11.47
N GLN A 321 17.29 14.49 11.91
CA GLN A 321 16.22 15.17 11.16
C GLN A 321 16.26 16.68 11.35
#